data_AF-A0A9R0V7L0-F1
#
_entry.id   AF-A0A9R0V7L0-F1
#
_cell.length_a   1.000
_cell.length_b   1.000
_cell.length_c   1.000
_cell.angle_alpha   90.00
_cell.angle_beta   90.00
_cell.angle_gamma   90.00
#
_symmetry.space_group_name_H-M   'P 1'
#
loop_
_entity.id
_entity.type
_entity.pdbx_description
1 polymer ?
#
loop_
_entity_poly.entity_id
_entity_poly.type
_entity_poly.pdbx_seq_one_letter_code
_entity_poly.pdbx_strand_id
1 'polypeptide(L)'
;MLWLKDLPWICTGRISRSHGYGTNSIELGIIDQHLNTDLFLAWPCQQWNGEIPIGKSPFTLKHGKPDHEATEMANLHSPISYPKPDGQVSFDVPSSLYRSNTNHEHDQPPHLRLRDPAVPERVNLPQYAGPESRYCPARVYEYVSDENGDPKLHINAQNCLHCKACDIKDPKQNIEWTVPEGGGGPGYTVM
;
A
#
# COMPACT_ATOMS: atom_id res chain seq x y z
N MET A 1 -18.46 -22.29 29.36
CA MET A 1 -19.91 -22.56 29.19
C MET A 1 -20.58 -21.24 28.86
N LEU A 2 -20.77 -20.94 27.57
CA LEU A 2 -21.80 -20.05 27.01
C LEU A 2 -21.60 -20.00 25.48
N TRP A 3 -22.38 -20.87 24.82
CA TRP A 3 -23.00 -20.74 23.49
C TRP A 3 -22.15 -20.38 22.26
N LEU A 4 -21.55 -21.41 21.65
CA LEU A 4 -21.55 -21.55 20.19
C LEU A 4 -23.00 -21.75 19.74
N LYS A 5 -23.58 -20.77 19.04
CA LYS A 5 -24.80 -20.99 18.26
C LYS A 5 -24.39 -21.22 16.82
N ASP A 6 -24.65 -22.44 16.37
CA ASP A 6 -24.68 -22.83 14.97
C ASP A 6 -25.51 -21.83 14.16
N LEU A 7 -24.88 -21.15 13.21
CA LEU A 7 -25.58 -20.46 12.13
C LEU A 7 -25.22 -21.15 10.82
N PRO A 8 -26.19 -21.69 10.06
CA PRO A 8 -25.94 -22.23 8.74
C PRO A 8 -25.53 -21.09 7.82
N TRP A 9 -24.34 -21.21 7.22
CA TRP A 9 -23.83 -20.30 6.20
C TRP A 9 -24.68 -20.44 4.93
N ILE A 10 -25.74 -19.64 4.83
CA ILE A 10 -26.51 -19.49 3.60
C ILE A 10 -26.14 -18.14 3.00
N CYS A 11 -25.37 -18.16 1.90
CA CYS A 11 -25.25 -17.02 0.99
C CYS A 11 -26.61 -16.76 0.33
N THR A 12 -27.50 -16.01 0.99
CA THR A 12 -28.74 -15.54 0.39
C THR A 12 -28.49 -14.27 -0.44
N GLY A 13 -27.93 -14.43 -1.63
CA GLY A 13 -28.04 -13.40 -2.67
C GLY A 13 -29.49 -13.32 -3.15
N ARG A 14 -30.17 -12.20 -2.90
CA ARG A 14 -31.53 -11.93 -3.43
C ARG A 14 -31.43 -11.77 -4.95
N ILE A 15 -31.95 -12.75 -5.70
CA ILE A 15 -32.06 -12.71 -7.16
C ILE A 15 -33.23 -11.79 -7.55
N SER A 16 -32.96 -10.60 -8.07
CA SER A 16 -33.94 -9.86 -8.88
C SER A 16 -33.68 -10.12 -10.36
N ARG A 17 -34.52 -10.95 -11.00
CA ARG A 17 -34.49 -11.16 -12.45
C ARG A 17 -35.16 -9.97 -13.15
N SER A 18 -34.41 -9.07 -13.76
CA SER A 18 -34.92 -8.28 -14.88
C SER A 18 -34.66 -9.06 -16.17
N HIS A 19 -35.72 -9.40 -16.90
CA HIS A 19 -35.63 -10.05 -18.21
C HIS A 19 -35.03 -9.08 -19.22
N GLY A 20 -33.83 -9.38 -19.71
CA GLY A 20 -33.19 -8.66 -20.80
C GLY A 20 -31.73 -9.10 -20.92
N TYR A 21 -31.29 -9.42 -22.14
CA TYR A 21 -29.90 -9.72 -22.45
C TYR A 21 -28.99 -8.63 -21.87
N GLY A 22 -28.13 -8.98 -20.90
CA GLY A 22 -27.24 -8.04 -20.24
C GLY A 22 -26.35 -8.77 -19.25
N THR A 23 -25.06 -8.44 -19.27
CA THR A 23 -24.03 -8.96 -18.37
C THR A 23 -24.48 -8.86 -16.91
N ASN A 24 -24.50 -9.97 -16.18
CA ASN A 24 -24.81 -9.97 -14.75
C ASN A 24 -23.62 -9.36 -13.98
N SER A 25 -23.73 -8.09 -13.61
CA SER A 25 -22.86 -7.45 -12.63
C SER A 25 -23.51 -7.58 -11.25
N ILE A 26 -22.83 -8.25 -10.32
CA ILE A 26 -23.20 -8.25 -8.91
C ILE A 26 -22.48 -7.06 -8.27
N GLU A 27 -23.22 -6.03 -7.87
CA GLU A 27 -22.71 -5.03 -6.93
C GLU A 27 -22.82 -5.61 -5.52
N LEU A 28 -21.67 -5.97 -4.94
CA LEU A 28 -21.57 -6.25 -3.51
C LEU A 28 -21.50 -4.92 -2.77
N GLY A 29 -22.64 -4.48 -2.21
CA GLY A 29 -22.67 -3.39 -1.25
C GLY A 29 -21.97 -3.83 0.05
N ILE A 30 -20.81 -3.26 0.32
CA ILE A 30 -20.06 -3.47 1.56
C ILE A 30 -20.71 -2.59 2.63
N ILE A 31 -21.36 -3.21 3.62
CA ILE A 31 -21.81 -2.54 4.83
C ILE A 31 -20.73 -2.72 5.90
N ASP A 32 -20.18 -1.57 6.26
CA ASP A 32 -19.52 -1.22 7.52
C ASP A 32 -18.04 -1.57 7.73
N GLN A 33 -17.39 -0.54 8.26
CA GLN A 33 -16.01 -0.38 8.62
C GLN A 33 -15.69 -1.31 9.81
N HIS A 34 -14.47 -1.83 9.83
CA HIS A 34 -13.72 -2.45 10.94
C HIS A 34 -13.19 -3.85 10.59
N LEU A 35 -11.90 -3.86 10.25
CA LEU A 35 -10.95 -4.97 10.39
C LEU A 35 -11.28 -6.28 9.61
N ASN A 36 -10.52 -6.50 8.54
CA ASN A 36 -10.09 -7.81 8.02
C ASN A 36 -11.15 -8.82 7.51
N THR A 37 -12.43 -8.48 7.38
CA THR A 37 -13.44 -9.43 6.87
C THR A 37 -13.14 -9.99 5.47
N ASP A 38 -12.46 -9.24 4.60
CA ASP A 38 -12.18 -9.67 3.21
C ASP A 38 -11.19 -10.85 3.11
N LEU A 39 -10.11 -10.85 3.91
CA LEU A 39 -9.15 -11.96 3.96
C LEU A 39 -9.77 -13.23 4.58
N PHE A 40 -10.65 -13.05 5.58
CA PHE A 40 -11.37 -14.15 6.21
C PHE A 40 -12.44 -14.78 5.31
N LEU A 41 -12.99 -14.04 4.33
CA LEU A 41 -13.92 -14.56 3.33
C LEU A 41 -13.21 -15.18 2.10
N ALA A 42 -11.98 -14.76 1.81
CA ALA A 42 -11.16 -15.34 0.75
C ALA A 42 -10.69 -16.77 1.08
N TRP A 43 -10.43 -17.08 2.35
CA TRP A 43 -9.96 -18.40 2.79
C TRP A 43 -10.99 -19.52 2.55
N PRO A 44 -12.29 -19.37 2.90
CA PRO A 44 -13.33 -20.30 2.48
C PRO A 44 -13.43 -20.44 0.96
N CYS A 45 -13.22 -19.37 0.18
CA CYS A 45 -13.25 -19.45 -1.28
C CYS A 45 -12.08 -20.28 -1.86
N GLN A 46 -10.89 -20.21 -1.25
CA GLN A 46 -9.77 -21.09 -1.60
C GLN A 46 -9.99 -22.54 -1.13
N GLN A 47 -10.62 -22.73 0.03
CA GLN A 47 -10.79 -24.06 0.63
C GLN A 47 -12.00 -24.83 0.07
N TRP A 48 -13.04 -24.13 -0.39
CA TRP A 48 -14.12 -24.72 -1.20
C TRP A 48 -13.59 -25.27 -2.54
N ASN A 49 -12.42 -24.82 -2.98
CA ASN A 49 -11.73 -25.39 -4.14
C ASN A 49 -10.96 -26.69 -3.87
N GLY A 50 -11.14 -27.32 -2.69
CA GLY A 50 -10.61 -28.66 -2.42
C GLY A 50 -11.20 -29.76 -3.31
N GLU A 51 -12.37 -29.51 -3.93
CA GLU A 51 -13.03 -30.42 -4.88
C GLU A 51 -13.37 -29.74 -6.23
N ILE A 52 -12.97 -28.47 -6.43
CA ILE A 52 -13.35 -27.65 -7.60
C ILE A 52 -12.16 -27.55 -8.56
N PRO A 53 -12.38 -27.77 -9.87
CA PRO A 53 -11.31 -27.74 -10.85
C PRO A 53 -10.63 -26.37 -10.92
N ILE A 54 -9.32 -26.39 -10.66
CA ILE A 54 -8.38 -25.26 -10.74
C ILE A 54 -8.69 -24.41 -11.98
N GLY A 55 -9.04 -23.14 -11.77
CA GLY A 55 -9.25 -22.16 -12.84
C GLY A 55 -10.55 -22.28 -13.64
N LYS A 56 -11.52 -23.12 -13.24
CA LYS A 56 -12.84 -23.23 -13.93
C LYS A 56 -13.96 -22.44 -13.27
N SER A 57 -13.64 -21.43 -12.45
CA SER A 57 -14.64 -20.48 -11.96
C SER A 57 -15.32 -19.80 -13.16
N PRO A 58 -16.67 -19.75 -13.23
CA PRO A 58 -17.38 -19.03 -14.28
C PRO A 58 -17.29 -17.51 -14.12
N PHE A 59 -16.63 -17.02 -13.06
CA PHE A 59 -16.50 -15.60 -12.76
C PHE A 59 -15.02 -15.20 -12.62
N THR A 60 -14.68 -14.05 -13.20
CA THR A 60 -13.45 -13.33 -12.94
C THR A 60 -13.77 -12.16 -12.02
N LEU A 61 -13.26 -12.19 -10.79
CA LEU A 61 -13.39 -11.06 -9.87
C LEU A 61 -12.57 -9.90 -10.40
N LYS A 62 -13.15 -8.70 -10.36
CA LYS A 62 -12.45 -7.48 -10.79
C LYS A 62 -11.83 -6.81 -9.57
N HIS A 63 -10.66 -6.21 -9.77
CA HIS A 63 -10.15 -5.23 -8.82
C HIS A 63 -11.04 -3.99 -8.85
N GLY A 64 -11.21 -3.35 -7.68
CA GLY A 64 -12.02 -2.15 -7.54
C GLY A 64 -11.29 -0.91 -8.05
N LYS A 65 -10.65 -0.19 -7.13
CA LYS A 65 -9.92 1.06 -7.40
C LYS A 65 -8.42 0.78 -7.54
N PRO A 66 -7.65 1.65 -8.24
CA PRO A 66 -6.20 1.58 -8.21
C PRO A 66 -5.65 1.85 -6.79
N ASP A 67 -4.45 1.34 -6.51
CA ASP A 67 -3.90 1.33 -5.14
C ASP A 67 -3.73 2.73 -4.52
N HIS A 68 -3.40 3.75 -5.32
CA HIS A 68 -3.26 5.12 -4.80
C HIS A 68 -4.59 5.72 -4.34
N GLU A 69 -5.70 5.42 -5.03
CA GLU A 69 -7.06 5.87 -4.67
C GLU A 69 -7.63 5.12 -3.47
N ALA A 70 -7.06 3.96 -3.12
CA ALA A 70 -7.44 3.21 -1.93
C ALA A 70 -6.88 3.81 -0.63
N THR A 71 -6.10 4.90 -0.70
CA THR A 71 -5.61 5.62 0.50
C THR A 71 -6.64 6.64 0.95
N GLU A 72 -7.18 6.45 2.15
CA GLU A 72 -8.15 7.34 2.77
C GLU A 72 -7.46 8.47 3.57
N MET A 73 -8.21 9.52 3.90
CA MET A 73 -7.68 10.67 4.65
C MET A 73 -7.32 10.28 6.07
N ALA A 74 -6.27 10.89 6.63
CA ALA A 74 -5.75 10.55 7.94
C ALA A 74 -6.76 10.79 9.08
N ASN A 75 -7.69 11.74 8.92
CA ASN A 75 -8.73 12.02 9.91
C ASN A 75 -9.79 10.91 10.05
N LEU A 76 -9.87 9.98 9.09
CA LEU A 76 -10.78 8.83 9.13
C LEU A 76 -10.20 7.64 9.88
N HIS A 77 -8.92 7.70 10.29
CA HIS A 77 -8.22 6.59 10.90
C HIS A 77 -7.54 6.96 12.21
N SER A 78 -7.37 5.96 13.07
CA SER A 78 -6.56 6.09 14.28
C SER A 78 -5.09 5.75 13.98
N PRO A 79 -4.13 6.51 14.51
CA PRO A 79 -2.71 6.19 14.37
C PRO A 79 -2.37 4.79 14.92
N ILE A 80 -1.57 4.04 14.17
CA ILE A 80 -1.07 2.73 14.60
C ILE A 80 0.23 2.93 15.39
N SER A 81 0.28 2.40 16.61
CA SER A 81 1.49 2.41 17.44
C SER A 81 2.33 1.17 17.19
N TYR A 82 3.39 1.32 16.39
CA TYR A 82 4.37 0.24 16.19
C TYR A 82 5.35 0.17 17.37
N PRO A 83 5.68 -1.04 17.87
CA PRO A 83 6.71 -1.19 18.89
C PRO A 83 8.07 -0.76 18.35
N LYS A 84 8.94 -0.28 19.24
CA LYS A 84 10.33 0.05 18.88
C LYS A 84 11.09 -1.24 18.52
N PRO A 85 12.04 -1.17 17.58
CA PRO A 85 12.83 -2.34 17.20
C PRO A 85 13.72 -2.80 18.37
N ASP A 86 13.89 -4.11 18.50
CA ASP A 86 14.66 -4.80 19.55
C ASP A 86 16.12 -5.10 19.15
N GLY A 87 16.47 -4.90 17.87
CA GLY A 87 17.81 -5.15 17.32
C GLY A 87 18.17 -6.63 17.17
N GLN A 88 17.23 -7.56 17.38
CA GLN A 88 17.45 -9.00 17.27
C GLN A 88 16.51 -9.63 16.23
N VAL A 89 15.20 -9.43 16.38
CA VAL A 89 14.17 -9.92 15.45
C VAL A 89 13.65 -8.77 14.59
N SER A 90 13.60 -7.57 15.17
CA SER A 90 13.11 -6.34 14.56
C SER A 90 14.22 -5.29 14.55
N PHE A 91 14.38 -4.62 13.41
CA PHE A 91 15.45 -3.66 13.19
C PHE A 91 14.86 -2.32 12.76
N ASP A 92 15.60 -1.25 13.00
CA ASP A 92 15.27 0.05 12.43
C ASP A 92 15.48 0.06 10.91
N VAL A 93 14.86 1.05 10.25
CA VAL A 93 14.93 1.20 8.79
C VAL A 93 16.37 1.47 8.31
N PRO A 94 17.17 2.38 8.92
CA PRO A 94 18.58 2.58 8.54
C PRO A 94 19.45 1.31 8.62
N SER A 95 19.32 0.52 9.68
CA SER A 95 20.03 -0.76 9.82
C SER A 95 19.64 -1.75 8.71
N SER A 96 18.36 -1.77 8.33
CA SER A 96 17.85 -2.61 7.24
C SER A 96 18.36 -2.12 5.87
N LEU A 97 18.40 -0.81 5.67
CA LEU A 97 18.96 -0.18 4.48
C LEU A 97 20.45 -0.50 4.32
N TYR A 98 21.23 -0.38 5.38
CA TYR A 98 22.66 -0.73 5.36
C TYR A 98 22.90 -2.17 4.88
N ARG A 99 22.06 -3.11 5.33
CA ARG A 99 22.14 -4.52 4.91
C ARG A 99 21.75 -4.76 3.45
N SER A 100 20.96 -3.88 2.84
CA SER A 100 20.66 -3.97 1.40
C SER A 100 21.85 -3.62 0.51
N ASN A 101 22.90 -3.02 1.08
CA ASN A 101 24.05 -2.51 0.36
C ASN A 101 23.65 -1.61 -0.83
N THR A 102 22.55 -0.85 -0.66
CA THR A 102 22.10 0.11 -1.67
C THR A 102 22.96 1.35 -1.64
N ASN A 103 23.42 1.79 -2.79
CA ASN A 103 24.18 3.02 -2.91
C ASN A 103 23.96 3.67 -4.29
N HIS A 104 24.11 4.98 -4.34
CA HIS A 104 24.01 5.79 -5.54
C HIS A 104 25.10 6.86 -5.47
N GLU A 105 25.64 7.27 -6.62
CA GLU A 105 26.50 8.45 -6.70
C GLU A 105 25.78 9.68 -6.14
N HIS A 106 26.46 10.48 -5.31
CA HIS A 106 25.85 11.57 -4.55
C HIS A 106 25.55 12.78 -5.43
N ASP A 107 26.37 13.01 -6.46
CA ASP A 107 26.28 14.15 -7.38
C ASP A 107 25.37 13.87 -8.59
N GLN A 108 24.69 12.72 -8.61
CA GLN A 108 23.74 12.41 -9.69
C GLN A 108 22.40 13.11 -9.46
N PRO A 109 21.68 13.49 -10.53
CA PRO A 109 20.34 14.06 -10.39
C PRO A 109 19.39 13.06 -9.71
N PRO A 110 18.51 13.51 -8.79
CA PRO A 110 17.58 12.62 -8.12
C PRO A 110 16.64 11.98 -9.15
N HIS A 111 16.62 10.65 -9.14
CA HIS A 111 15.80 9.84 -10.04
C HIS A 111 14.33 9.77 -9.60
N LEU A 112 14.01 10.34 -8.43
CA LEU A 112 12.68 10.53 -7.90
C LEU A 112 12.29 11.99 -8.12
N ARG A 113 11.41 12.25 -9.08
CA ARG A 113 11.01 13.61 -9.46
C ARG A 113 9.61 13.88 -8.95
N LEU A 114 9.38 15.10 -8.48
CA LEU A 114 8.03 15.58 -8.16
C LEU A 114 7.52 16.36 -9.35
N ARG A 115 6.32 16.05 -9.84
CA ARG A 115 5.65 16.85 -10.89
C ARG A 115 5.32 18.25 -10.38
N ASP A 116 4.80 18.33 -9.16
CA ASP A 116 4.57 19.55 -8.40
C ASP A 116 5.23 19.45 -7.02
N PRO A 117 6.28 20.24 -6.74
CA PRO A 117 6.98 20.21 -5.45
C PRO A 117 6.12 20.70 -4.28
N ALA A 118 5.01 21.41 -4.52
CA ALA A 118 4.14 21.91 -3.47
C ALA A 118 3.08 20.90 -2.99
N VAL A 119 2.84 19.82 -3.73
CA VAL A 119 1.81 18.81 -3.38
C VAL A 119 2.10 18.09 -2.05
N PRO A 120 3.33 17.66 -1.73
CA PRO A 120 3.60 17.02 -0.45
C PRO A 120 3.19 17.87 0.75
N GLU A 121 3.51 19.16 0.70
CA GLU A 121 3.26 20.11 1.79
C GLU A 121 1.80 20.57 1.83
N ARG A 122 1.18 20.80 0.67
CA ARG A 122 -0.20 21.31 0.57
C ARG A 122 -1.25 20.23 0.74
N VAL A 123 -0.94 18.98 0.43
CA VAL A 123 -1.92 17.89 0.34
C VAL A 123 -1.49 16.66 1.14
N ASN A 124 -0.33 16.06 0.83
CA ASN A 124 0.03 14.75 1.38
C ASN A 124 0.21 14.81 2.90
N LEU A 125 0.94 15.79 3.41
CA LEU A 125 1.13 15.99 4.83
C LEU A 125 -0.18 16.36 5.56
N PRO A 126 -0.94 17.40 5.17
CA PRO A 126 -2.13 17.80 5.91
C PRO A 126 -3.32 16.85 5.79
N GLN A 127 -3.54 16.21 4.62
CA GLN A 127 -4.73 15.37 4.40
C GLN A 127 -4.46 13.89 4.69
N TYR A 128 -3.24 13.40 4.41
CA TYR A 128 -2.88 11.97 4.50
C TYR A 128 -1.79 11.69 5.53
N ALA A 129 -1.36 12.70 6.30
CA ALA A 129 -0.28 12.60 7.29
C ALA A 129 1.05 12.09 6.70
N GLY A 130 1.35 12.46 5.44
CA GLY A 130 2.63 12.18 4.77
C GLY A 130 2.90 10.67 4.56
N PRO A 131 2.06 9.95 3.79
CA PRO A 131 2.16 8.50 3.60
C PRO A 131 3.51 8.07 3.01
N GLU A 132 4.18 8.92 2.24
CA GLU A 132 5.50 8.70 1.64
C GLU A 132 6.60 8.39 2.66
N SER A 133 6.50 8.94 3.87
CA SER A 133 7.42 8.64 4.96
C SER A 133 7.22 7.23 5.55
N ARG A 134 6.07 6.60 5.29
CA ARG A 134 5.65 5.32 5.89
C ARG A 134 5.67 4.16 4.91
N TYR A 135 5.14 4.33 3.69
CA TYR A 135 5.14 3.25 2.70
C TYR A 135 6.53 3.01 2.10
N CYS A 136 7.44 4.00 2.19
CA CYS A 136 8.77 3.87 1.63
C CYS A 136 9.62 2.96 2.52
N PRO A 137 10.03 1.76 2.05
CA PRO A 137 10.78 0.81 2.88
C PRO A 137 12.18 1.31 3.24
N ALA A 138 12.70 2.28 2.49
CA ALA A 138 14.03 2.84 2.66
C ALA A 138 14.06 4.22 3.33
N ARG A 139 12.90 4.74 3.74
CA ARG A 139 12.76 6.09 4.32
C ARG A 139 13.48 7.16 3.48
N VAL A 140 13.26 7.13 2.17
CA VAL A 140 13.79 8.12 1.22
C VAL A 140 13.16 9.48 1.45
N TYR A 141 11.89 9.52 1.86
CA TYR A 141 11.12 10.73 2.06
C TYR A 141 11.07 11.06 3.55
N GLU A 142 11.57 12.23 3.92
CA GLU A 142 11.56 12.73 5.30
C GLU A 142 11.08 14.17 5.35
N TYR A 143 10.20 14.49 6.29
CA TYR A 143 9.75 15.85 6.52
C TYR A 143 10.67 16.52 7.56
N VAL A 144 11.40 17.54 7.13
CA VAL A 144 12.34 18.32 7.95
C VAL A 144 11.80 19.74 8.09
N SER A 145 11.86 20.33 9.29
CA SER A 145 11.47 21.74 9.48
C SER A 145 12.47 22.67 8.79
N ASP A 146 11.99 23.57 7.95
CA ASP A 146 12.79 24.64 7.33
C ASP A 146 13.14 25.73 8.37
N GLU A 147 13.91 26.75 7.97
CA GLU A 147 14.32 27.86 8.85
C GLU A 147 13.13 28.61 9.51
N ASN A 148 11.97 28.58 8.84
CA ASN A 148 10.71 29.18 9.33
C ASN A 148 9.89 28.23 10.22
N GLY A 149 10.34 26.99 10.43
CA GLY A 149 9.64 25.95 11.21
C GLY A 149 8.63 25.13 10.40
N ASP A 150 8.36 25.50 9.15
CA ASP A 150 7.42 24.78 8.28
C ASP A 150 8.00 23.43 7.82
N PRO A 151 7.23 22.34 7.85
CA PRO A 151 7.70 21.03 7.43
C PRO A 151 7.87 20.96 5.90
N LYS A 152 9.09 20.70 5.46
CA LYS A 152 9.49 20.57 4.06
C LYS A 152 9.90 19.16 3.73
N LEU A 153 9.53 18.68 2.55
CA LEU A 153 9.90 17.34 2.11
C LEU A 153 11.38 17.31 1.66
N HIS A 154 12.19 16.49 2.32
CA HIS A 154 13.55 16.15 1.94
C HIS A 154 13.60 14.76 1.31
N ILE A 155 14.29 14.64 0.16
CA ILE A 155 14.37 13.40 -0.62
C ILE A 155 15.80 12.86 -0.61
N ASN A 156 16.03 11.81 0.17
CA ASN A 156 17.30 11.08 0.26
C ASN A 156 17.37 10.01 -0.85
N ALA A 157 17.52 10.45 -2.11
CA ALA A 157 17.46 9.55 -3.27
C ALA A 157 18.52 8.43 -3.25
N GLN A 158 19.62 8.63 -2.53
CA GLN A 158 20.69 7.64 -2.38
C GLN A 158 20.23 6.33 -1.73
N ASN A 159 19.20 6.40 -0.88
CA ASN A 159 18.68 5.25 -0.15
C ASN A 159 17.69 4.42 -0.98
N CYS A 160 17.37 4.82 -2.21
CA CYS A 160 16.30 4.16 -2.97
C CYS A 160 16.59 2.68 -3.26
N LEU A 161 15.60 1.81 -3.04
CA LEU A 161 15.69 0.36 -3.33
C LEU A 161 15.03 -0.04 -4.66
N HIS A 162 14.58 0.94 -5.44
CA HIS A 162 13.91 0.75 -6.74
C HIS A 162 12.62 -0.09 -6.68
N CYS A 163 11.99 -0.20 -5.51
CA CYS A 163 10.76 -0.97 -5.28
C CYS A 163 9.50 -0.43 -6.00
N LYS A 164 9.53 0.79 -6.55
CA LYS A 164 8.41 1.51 -7.19
C LYS A 164 7.18 1.78 -6.31
N ALA A 165 7.22 1.48 -5.01
CA ALA A 165 6.08 1.72 -4.12
C ALA A 165 5.62 3.18 -4.11
N CYS A 166 6.55 4.14 -4.19
CA CYS A 166 6.22 5.57 -4.21
C CYS A 166 5.48 6.01 -5.48
N ASP A 167 5.81 5.43 -6.63
CA ASP A 167 5.17 5.68 -7.91
C ASP A 167 3.73 5.13 -7.91
N ILE A 168 3.52 3.96 -7.29
CA ILE A 168 2.22 3.28 -7.25
C ILE A 168 1.28 3.85 -6.18
N LYS A 169 1.80 4.18 -4.99
CA LYS A 169 0.97 4.42 -3.79
C LYS A 169 0.72 5.89 -3.47
N ASP A 170 1.44 6.82 -4.10
CA ASP A 170 1.22 8.25 -3.88
C ASP A 170 -0.23 8.66 -4.25
N PRO A 171 -1.04 9.16 -3.30
CA PRO A 171 -2.46 9.48 -3.52
C PRO A 171 -2.71 10.45 -4.69
N LYS A 172 -1.72 11.29 -5.02
CA LYS A 172 -1.82 12.27 -6.11
C LYS A 172 -1.03 11.89 -7.37
N GLN A 173 -0.34 10.75 -7.39
CA GLN A 173 0.49 10.34 -8.52
C GLN A 173 1.45 11.47 -8.98
N ASN A 174 2.04 12.13 -7.99
CA ASN A 174 2.92 13.28 -8.14
C ASN A 174 4.40 12.86 -8.23
N ILE A 175 4.77 11.77 -7.57
CA ILE A 175 6.12 11.21 -7.63
C ILE A 175 6.26 10.43 -8.94
N GLU A 176 7.27 10.78 -9.73
CA GLU A 176 7.67 10.08 -10.95
C GLU A 176 9.02 9.40 -10.73
N TRP A 177 9.03 8.07 -10.77
CA TRP A 177 10.26 7.30 -10.72
C TRP A 177 10.90 7.20 -12.10
N THR A 178 12.16 7.58 -12.19
CA THR A 178 13.01 7.40 -13.38
C THR A 178 14.19 6.49 -13.04
N VAL A 179 14.83 5.94 -14.07
CA VAL A 179 16.02 5.09 -13.89
C VAL A 179 17.21 5.97 -13.49
N PRO A 180 17.91 5.69 -12.37
CA PRO A 180 19.14 6.39 -12.02
C PRO A 180 20.31 6.00 -12.95
N GLU A 181 21.47 6.62 -12.73
CA GLU A 181 22.67 6.23 -13.45
C GLU A 181 23.03 4.76 -13.21
N GLY A 182 23.61 4.13 -14.24
CA GLY A 182 23.95 2.71 -14.22
C GLY A 182 24.95 2.39 -13.10
N GLY A 183 24.69 1.32 -12.35
CA GLY A 183 25.51 0.90 -11.20
C GLY A 183 25.01 1.41 -9.85
N GLY A 184 24.02 2.30 -9.81
CA GLY A 184 23.30 2.66 -8.59
C GLY A 184 22.17 1.69 -8.26
N GLY A 185 21.86 1.52 -6.97
CA GLY A 185 20.77 0.67 -6.49
C GLY A 185 21.22 -0.40 -5.49
N PRO A 186 20.33 -1.34 -5.16
CA PRO A 186 20.59 -2.37 -4.15
C PRO A 186 21.61 -3.43 -4.62
N GLY A 187 22.55 -3.77 -3.74
CA GLY A 187 23.59 -4.78 -3.95
C GLY A 187 23.20 -6.16 -3.42
N TYR A 188 22.07 -6.70 -3.86
CA TYR A 188 21.56 -7.99 -3.39
C TYR A 188 22.41 -9.16 -3.89
N THR A 189 22.99 -9.95 -2.98
CA THR A 189 23.82 -11.12 -3.32
C THR A 189 23.07 -12.45 -3.17
N VAL A 190 22.22 -12.57 -2.15
CA VAL A 190 21.29 -13.69 -1.95
C VAL A 190 20.02 -13.09 -1.36
N MET A 191 18.91 -13.14 -2.11
CA MET A 191 17.57 -12.75 -1.65
C MET A 191 16.71 -13.98 -1.41
#